data_AF-A0A9E0GB52-F1
#
_entry.id   AF-A0A9E0GB52-F1
#
_cell.length_a   1.000
_cell.length_b   1.000
_cell.length_c   1.000
_cell.angle_alpha   90.00
_cell.angle_beta   90.00
_cell.angle_gamma   90.00
#
_symmetry.space_group_name_H-M   'P 1'
#
loop_
_entity.id
_entity.type
_entity.pdbx_description
1 polymer ?
#
loop_
_entity_poly.entity_id
_entity_poly.type
_entity_poly.pdbx_seq_one_letter_code
_entity_poly.pdbx_strand_id
1 'polypeptide(L)'
;MRKLNEYNRPAVKVAFYFLIFGFFWILLSDKVLNYLVSDYNVREQMQTFKGWFFIVITALVIYFIVRTQIKMVVKLKNQLNESDYLYKQIVGLTHDVIWTLDKNGVITFINQASKRVYGFYPEEMIGKKINSFTNQDSNEKNKKLYFDYLKQGITSIKLETQFTNPVGKTIYLQDNVHTLLDEHGNVSKIIGSSKDITSIKLSEKKTNRNKSTT
;
A
#
# COMPACT_ATOMS: atom_id res chain seq x y z
N MET A 1 -4.60 -17.66 -9.35
CA MET A 1 -4.48 -17.73 -10.83
C MET A 1 -5.01 -16.50 -11.59
N ARG A 2 -6.01 -15.76 -11.07
CA ARG A 2 -6.59 -14.59 -11.76
C ARG A 2 -5.64 -13.38 -11.96
N LYS A 3 -4.75 -13.10 -10.99
CA LYS A 3 -3.79 -11.97 -11.05
C LYS A 3 -2.64 -12.13 -12.05
N LEU A 4 -2.19 -13.37 -12.32
CA LEU A 4 -1.14 -13.64 -13.34
C LEU A 4 -1.66 -13.39 -14.77
N ASN A 5 -2.97 -13.53 -14.97
CA ASN A 5 -3.59 -13.38 -16.28
C ASN A 5 -3.74 -11.90 -16.70
N GLU A 6 -3.82 -10.97 -15.75
CA GLU A 6 -3.90 -9.52 -16.03
C GLU A 6 -2.55 -8.97 -16.56
N TYR A 7 -1.43 -9.50 -16.09
CA TYR A 7 -0.10 -9.05 -16.48
C TYR A 7 0.36 -9.63 -17.83
N ASN A 8 0.02 -10.88 -18.10
CA ASN A 8 0.43 -11.56 -19.35
C ASN A 8 -0.44 -11.16 -20.55
N ARG A 9 -1.69 -10.73 -20.32
CA ARG A 9 -2.61 -10.31 -21.39
C ARG A 9 -2.04 -9.21 -22.31
N PRO A 10 -1.47 -8.11 -21.82
CA PRO A 10 -0.88 -7.10 -22.70
C PRO A 10 0.36 -7.61 -23.45
N ALA A 11 1.23 -8.38 -22.79
CA ALA A 11 2.43 -8.94 -23.43
C ALA A 11 2.09 -9.94 -24.54
N VAL A 12 1.13 -10.83 -24.29
CA VAL A 12 0.63 -11.81 -25.28
C VAL A 12 -0.05 -11.11 -26.45
N LYS A 13 -0.81 -10.03 -26.21
CA LYS A 13 -1.40 -9.22 -27.30
C LYS A 13 -0.33 -8.60 -28.18
N VAL A 14 0.72 -8.01 -27.60
CA VAL A 14 1.83 -7.41 -28.38
C VAL A 14 2.56 -8.48 -29.19
N ALA A 15 2.88 -9.64 -28.58
CA ALA A 15 3.51 -10.75 -29.29
C ALA A 15 2.64 -11.28 -30.44
N PHE A 16 1.32 -11.38 -30.22
CA PHE A 16 0.36 -11.82 -31.24
C PHE A 16 0.31 -10.85 -32.43
N TYR A 17 0.21 -9.53 -32.18
CA TYR A 17 0.23 -8.54 -33.26
C TYR A 17 1.57 -8.54 -34.00
N PHE A 18 2.68 -8.74 -33.30
CA PHE A 18 4.01 -8.83 -33.91
C PHE A 18 4.14 -10.07 -34.81
N LEU A 19 3.61 -11.22 -34.38
CA LEU A 19 3.57 -12.45 -35.18
C LEU A 19 2.74 -12.27 -36.45
N ILE A 20 1.54 -11.67 -36.34
CA ILE A 20 0.69 -11.38 -37.51
C ILE A 20 1.39 -10.43 -38.47
N PHE A 21 1.97 -9.34 -37.95
CA PHE A 21 2.69 -8.37 -38.76
C PHE A 21 3.90 -9.00 -39.46
N GLY A 22 4.71 -9.80 -38.75
CA GLY A 22 5.85 -10.50 -39.32
C GLY A 22 5.44 -11.49 -40.41
N PHE A 23 4.40 -12.28 -40.16
CA PHE A 23 3.85 -13.22 -41.15
C PHE A 23 3.37 -12.51 -42.41
N PHE A 24 2.60 -11.43 -42.24
CA PHE A 24 2.09 -10.64 -43.36
C PHE A 24 3.21 -9.93 -44.12
N TRP A 25 4.22 -9.42 -43.40
CA TRP A 25 5.40 -8.77 -43.98
C TRP A 25 6.18 -9.73 -44.87
N ILE A 26 6.45 -10.96 -44.40
CA ILE A 26 7.16 -11.98 -45.17
C ILE A 26 6.45 -12.21 -46.51
N LEU A 27 5.16 -12.57 -46.45
CA LEU A 27 4.35 -12.89 -47.63
C LEU A 27 4.20 -11.72 -48.61
N LEU A 28 3.85 -10.53 -48.11
CA LEU A 28 3.62 -9.36 -48.96
C LEU A 28 4.91 -8.91 -49.61
N SER A 29 5.98 -8.83 -48.82
CA SER A 29 7.26 -8.32 -49.31
C SER A 29 7.90 -9.28 -50.32
N ASP A 30 7.73 -10.60 -50.16
CA ASP A 30 8.18 -11.57 -51.18
C ASP A 30 7.40 -11.39 -52.50
N LYS A 31 6.09 -11.21 -52.43
CA LYS A 31 5.26 -10.95 -53.63
C LYS A 31 5.65 -9.66 -54.35
N VAL A 32 5.87 -8.58 -53.60
CA VAL A 32 6.29 -7.29 -54.16
C VAL A 32 7.66 -7.40 -54.83
N LEU A 33 8.61 -8.08 -54.19
CA LEU A 33 9.94 -8.25 -54.76
C LEU A 33 9.91 -9.10 -56.04
N ASN A 34 9.11 -10.17 -56.06
CA ASN A 34 8.94 -11.01 -57.24
C ASN A 34 8.25 -10.28 -58.40
N TYR A 35 7.36 -9.33 -58.11
CA TYR A 35 6.68 -8.52 -59.13
C TYR A 35 7.57 -7.40 -59.69
N LEU A 36 8.36 -6.74 -58.83
CA LEU A 36 9.17 -5.59 -59.22
C LEU A 36 10.52 -5.97 -59.85
N VAL A 37 11.09 -7.12 -59.47
CA VAL A 37 12.45 -7.50 -59.87
C VAL A 37 12.43 -8.83 -60.60
N SER A 38 12.48 -8.76 -61.93
CA SER A 38 12.51 -9.94 -62.81
C SER A 38 13.88 -10.64 -62.87
N ASP A 39 14.97 -9.89 -62.64
CA ASP A 39 16.34 -10.42 -62.65
C ASP A 39 16.64 -11.24 -61.39
N TYR A 40 17.12 -12.47 -61.58
CA TYR A 40 17.46 -13.40 -60.50
C TYR A 40 18.58 -12.88 -59.59
N ASN A 41 19.66 -12.32 -60.16
CA ASN A 41 20.83 -11.89 -59.39
C ASN A 41 20.50 -10.66 -58.54
N VAL A 42 19.73 -9.72 -59.09
CA VAL A 42 19.28 -8.52 -58.35
C VAL A 42 18.29 -8.90 -57.25
N ARG A 43 17.45 -9.92 -57.47
CA ARG A 43 16.50 -10.40 -56.48
C ARG A 43 17.19 -11.03 -55.27
N GLU A 44 18.28 -11.76 -55.47
CA GLU A 44 19.06 -12.37 -54.39
C GLU A 44 19.69 -11.30 -53.47
N GLN A 45 20.23 -10.22 -54.04
CA GLN A 45 20.76 -9.10 -53.24
C GLN A 45 19.64 -8.34 -52.48
N MET A 46 18.48 -8.16 -53.12
CA MET A 46 17.34 -7.47 -52.52
C MET A 46 16.68 -8.25 -51.38
N GLN A 47 16.75 -9.59 -51.41
CA GLN A 47 16.32 -10.46 -50.30
C GLN A 47 17.08 -10.15 -49.00
N THR A 48 18.41 -10.00 -49.07
CA THR A 48 19.23 -9.68 -47.88
C THR A 48 18.91 -8.28 -47.34
N PHE A 49 18.79 -7.28 -48.22
CA PHE A 49 18.49 -5.91 -47.82
C PHE A 49 17.11 -5.80 -47.15
N LYS A 50 16.10 -6.50 -47.68
CA LYS A 50 14.77 -6.64 -47.08
C LYS A 50 14.86 -7.19 -45.65
N GLY A 51 15.67 -8.22 -45.42
CA GLY A 51 15.86 -8.83 -44.10
C GLY A 51 16.42 -7.83 -43.09
N TRP A 52 17.46 -7.08 -43.48
CA TRP A 52 18.04 -6.02 -42.64
C TRP A 52 17.03 -4.91 -42.33
N PHE A 53 16.25 -4.48 -43.32
CA PHE A 53 15.20 -3.49 -43.12
C PHE A 53 14.16 -3.95 -42.09
N PHE A 54 13.73 -5.21 -42.13
CA PHE A 54 12.82 -5.77 -41.14
C PHE A 54 13.45 -5.81 -39.74
N ILE A 55 14.71 -6.22 -39.60
CA ILE A 55 15.42 -6.25 -38.30
C ILE A 55 15.50 -4.85 -37.69
N VAL A 56 15.80 -3.82 -38.50
CA VAL A 56 15.89 -2.43 -38.02
C VAL A 56 14.52 -1.93 -37.56
N ILE A 57 13.46 -2.12 -38.35
CA ILE A 57 12.10 -1.70 -37.96
C ILE A 57 11.65 -2.43 -36.69
N THR A 58 11.84 -3.74 -36.64
CA THR A 58 11.43 -4.53 -35.47
C THR A 58 12.20 -4.13 -34.21
N ALA A 59 13.50 -3.86 -34.31
CA ALA A 59 14.30 -3.33 -33.21
C ALA A 59 13.80 -1.96 -32.72
N LEU A 60 13.46 -1.05 -33.64
CA LEU A 60 12.90 0.27 -33.31
C LEU A 60 11.54 0.17 -32.61
N VAL A 61 10.66 -0.70 -33.11
CA VAL A 61 9.35 -0.96 -32.50
C VAL A 61 9.51 -1.52 -31.09
N ILE A 62 10.36 -2.54 -30.90
CA ILE A 62 10.64 -3.13 -29.58
C ILE A 62 11.20 -2.07 -28.64
N TYR A 63 12.20 -1.30 -29.09
CA TYR A 63 12.79 -0.22 -28.30
C TYR A 63 11.74 0.79 -27.84
N PHE A 64 10.85 1.24 -28.73
CA PHE A 64 9.82 2.22 -28.39
C PHE A 64 8.78 1.66 -27.40
N ILE A 65 8.37 0.40 -27.58
CA ILE A 65 7.46 -0.30 -26.67
C ILE A 65 8.10 -0.41 -25.27
N VAL A 66 9.31 -0.95 -25.19
CA VAL A 66 10.03 -1.15 -23.92
C VAL A 66 10.28 0.18 -23.22
N ARG A 67 10.74 1.20 -23.96
CA ARG A 67 10.94 2.56 -23.43
C ARG A 67 9.67 3.12 -22.81
N THR A 68 8.53 2.95 -23.48
CA THR A 68 7.24 3.45 -22.99
C THR A 68 6.79 2.72 -21.73
N GLN A 69 6.98 1.40 -21.68
CA GLN A 69 6.67 0.60 -20.48
C GLN A 69 7.54 1.00 -19.29
N ILE A 70 8.85 1.15 -19.48
CA ILE A 70 9.77 1.57 -18.42
C ILE A 70 9.39 2.94 -17.88
N LYS A 71 9.08 3.91 -18.76
CA LYS A 71 8.61 5.24 -18.34
C LYS A 71 7.35 5.16 -17.46
N MET A 72 6.39 4.32 -17.83
CA MET A 72 5.17 4.13 -17.05
C MET A 72 5.48 3.53 -15.67
N VAL A 73 6.34 2.50 -15.59
CA VAL A 73 6.75 1.87 -14.33
C VAL A 73 7.45 2.89 -13.42
N VAL A 74 8.39 3.67 -13.94
CA VAL A 74 9.08 4.71 -13.17
C VAL A 74 8.10 5.78 -12.67
N LYS A 75 7.17 6.23 -13.52
CA LYS A 75 6.15 7.22 -13.14
C LYS A 75 5.26 6.70 -12.01
N LEU A 76 4.76 5.47 -12.12
CA LEU A 76 3.93 4.84 -11.09
C LEU A 76 4.69 4.68 -9.78
N LYS A 77 5.96 4.26 -9.83
CA LYS A 77 6.83 4.16 -8.65
C LYS A 77 7.02 5.52 -7.97
N ASN A 78 7.24 6.58 -8.74
CA ASN A 78 7.39 7.93 -8.19
C ASN A 78 6.10 8.43 -7.55
N GLN A 79 4.95 8.23 -8.20
CA GLN A 79 3.64 8.60 -7.64
C GLN A 79 3.33 7.84 -6.34
N LEU A 80 3.67 6.54 -6.29
CA LEU A 80 3.54 5.75 -5.08
C LEU A 80 4.43 6.29 -3.95
N ASN A 81 5.71 6.53 -4.24
CA ASN A 81 6.66 7.09 -3.27
C ASN A 81 6.24 8.47 -2.75
N GLU A 82 5.74 9.34 -3.63
CA GLU A 82 5.25 10.67 -3.28
C GLU A 82 4.01 10.59 -2.39
N SER A 83 3.06 9.70 -2.72
CA SER A 83 1.87 9.45 -1.91
C SER A 83 2.24 8.88 -0.53
N ASP A 84 3.16 7.91 -0.46
CA ASP A 84 3.66 7.34 0.79
C ASP A 84 4.39 8.38 1.65
N TYR A 85 5.20 9.24 1.04
CA TYR A 85 5.90 10.33 1.72
C TYR A 85 4.91 11.34 2.30
N LEU A 86 3.96 11.82 1.49
CA LEU A 86 2.95 12.77 1.92
C LEU A 86 2.08 12.17 3.04
N TYR A 87 1.67 10.91 2.93
CA TYR A 87 0.93 10.19 3.96
C TYR A 87 1.69 10.19 5.30
N LYS A 88 2.98 9.84 5.29
CA LYS A 88 3.83 9.85 6.49
C LYS A 88 3.97 11.24 7.10
N GLN A 89 4.06 12.29 6.28
CA GLN A 89 4.11 13.68 6.76
C GLN A 89 2.79 14.09 7.41
N ILE A 90 1.65 13.88 6.74
CA ILE A 90 0.32 14.23 7.25
C ILE A 90 0.07 13.55 8.60
N VAL A 91 0.32 12.25 8.67
CA VAL A 91 0.15 11.46 9.89
C VAL A 91 1.20 11.83 10.96
N GLY A 92 2.40 12.25 10.58
CA GLY A 92 3.43 12.72 11.50
C GLY A 92 3.11 14.07 12.16
N LEU A 93 2.35 14.94 11.49
CA LEU A 93 1.94 16.24 12.00
C LEU A 93 0.79 16.17 13.03
N THR A 94 0.11 15.03 13.16
CA THR A 94 -1.02 14.89 14.08
C THR A 94 -0.56 14.85 15.54
N HIS A 95 -1.36 15.45 16.42
CA HIS A 95 -1.13 15.34 17.86
C HIS A 95 -1.58 13.98 18.42
N ASP A 96 -2.55 13.36 17.76
CA ASP A 96 -3.07 12.05 18.10
C ASP A 96 -2.12 10.97 17.59
N VAL A 97 -2.03 9.87 18.35
CA VAL A 97 -1.27 8.69 17.92
C VAL A 97 -2.09 7.97 16.87
N ILE A 98 -1.51 7.75 15.70
CA ILE A 98 -2.13 6.96 14.63
C ILE A 98 -1.37 5.65 14.55
N TRP A 99 -2.09 4.53 14.60
CA TRP A 99 -1.49 3.20 14.61
C TRP A 99 -2.28 2.22 13.75
N THR A 100 -1.60 1.18 13.27
CA THR A 100 -2.23 0.03 12.61
C THR A 100 -1.70 -1.27 13.17
N LEU A 101 -2.57 -2.26 13.31
CA LEU A 101 -2.27 -3.61 13.77
C LEU A 101 -2.59 -4.64 12.70
N ASP A 102 -1.83 -5.73 12.66
CA ASP A 102 -2.25 -6.92 11.94
C ASP A 102 -3.37 -7.67 12.69
N LYS A 103 -3.87 -8.75 12.09
CA LYS A 103 -4.89 -9.62 12.69
C LYS A 103 -4.51 -10.26 14.04
N ASN A 104 -3.22 -10.28 14.38
CA ASN A 104 -2.68 -10.83 15.63
C ASN A 104 -2.43 -9.75 16.69
N GLY A 105 -2.76 -8.49 16.40
CA GLY A 105 -2.50 -7.35 17.27
C GLY A 105 -1.04 -6.87 17.27
N VAL A 106 -0.26 -7.25 16.26
CA VAL A 106 1.12 -6.77 16.05
C VAL A 106 1.08 -5.40 15.40
N ILE A 107 1.81 -4.44 15.96
CA ILE A 107 1.90 -3.07 15.45
C ILE A 107 2.64 -3.10 14.12
N THR A 108 1.94 -2.72 13.05
CA THR A 108 2.47 -2.65 11.68
C THR A 108 2.85 -1.23 11.26
N PHE A 109 2.26 -0.23 11.90
CA PHE A 109 2.60 1.18 11.73
C PHE A 109 2.21 1.93 12.99
N ILE A 110 2.99 2.95 13.35
CA ILE A 110 2.66 3.94 14.36
C ILE A 110 3.39 5.25 14.05
N ASN A 111 2.73 6.39 14.26
CA ASN A 111 3.32 7.71 13.98
C ASN A 111 4.20 8.23 15.14
N GLN A 112 4.96 9.30 14.87
CA GLN A 112 5.90 9.90 15.83
C GLN A 112 5.23 10.46 17.10
N ALA A 113 3.90 10.66 17.09
CA ALA A 113 3.16 11.07 18.27
C ALA A 113 3.25 10.04 19.41
N SER A 114 3.56 8.76 19.12
CA SER A 114 3.78 7.72 20.13
C SER A 114 4.85 8.10 21.15
N LYS A 115 5.89 8.80 20.74
CA LYS A 115 6.98 9.22 21.64
C LYS A 115 6.47 10.20 22.70
N ARG A 116 5.65 11.17 22.28
CA ARG A 116 5.09 12.18 23.17
C ARG A 116 4.01 11.60 24.07
N VAL A 117 3.13 10.75 23.52
CA VAL A 117 1.97 10.21 24.22
C VAL A 117 2.35 8.97 25.03
N TYR A 118 2.90 7.93 24.42
CA TYR A 118 3.24 6.68 25.11
C TYR A 118 4.63 6.66 25.74
N GLY A 119 5.54 7.53 25.30
CA GLY A 119 6.93 7.54 25.75
C GLY A 119 7.85 6.60 24.98
N PHE A 120 7.36 5.99 23.89
CA PHE A 120 8.12 5.05 23.05
C PHE A 120 8.25 5.57 21.63
N TYR A 121 9.43 5.37 21.06
CA TYR A 121 9.66 5.64 19.65
C TYR A 121 8.94 4.61 18.77
N PRO A 122 8.48 4.99 17.56
CA PRO A 122 7.85 4.04 16.64
C PRO A 122 8.66 2.78 16.40
N GLU A 123 9.98 2.91 16.26
CA GLU A 123 10.93 1.83 16.00
C GLU A 123 10.98 0.80 17.14
N GLU A 124 10.67 1.21 18.36
CA GLU A 124 10.61 0.30 19.52
C GLU A 124 9.30 -0.49 19.57
N MET A 125 8.25 0.01 18.92
CA MET A 125 6.89 -0.52 18.98
C MET A 125 6.52 -1.39 17.78
N ILE A 126 6.97 -1.01 16.57
CA ILE A 126 6.68 -1.73 15.34
C ILE A 126 7.22 -3.16 15.43
N GLY A 127 6.39 -4.13 15.00
CA GLY A 127 6.70 -5.55 15.06
C GLY A 127 6.40 -6.23 16.40
N LYS A 128 5.98 -5.47 17.43
CA LYS A 128 5.58 -6.02 18.74
C LYS A 128 4.06 -6.00 18.91
N LYS A 129 3.55 -6.84 19.81
CA LYS A 129 2.12 -6.84 20.16
C LYS A 129 1.78 -5.58 20.96
N ILE A 130 0.67 -4.93 20.63
CA ILE A 130 0.22 -3.72 21.34
C ILE A 130 0.07 -3.96 22.86
N ASN A 131 -0.38 -5.16 23.23
CA ASN A 131 -0.57 -5.56 24.62
C ASN A 131 0.75 -5.68 25.42
N SER A 132 1.91 -5.74 24.76
CA SER A 132 3.22 -5.76 25.43
C SER A 132 3.58 -4.41 26.06
N PHE A 133 2.86 -3.34 25.70
CA PHE A 133 3.09 -1.98 26.21
C PHE A 133 2.09 -1.57 27.27
N THR A 134 1.04 -2.37 27.49
CA THR A 134 -0.02 -2.07 28.46
C THR A 134 0.14 -2.94 29.71
N ASN A 135 0.13 -2.35 30.91
CA ASN A 135 0.17 -3.13 32.16
C ASN A 135 -1.03 -4.08 32.27
N GLN A 136 -0.81 -5.27 32.85
CA GLN A 136 -1.80 -6.35 32.95
C GLN A 136 -3.08 -5.93 33.69
N ASP A 137 -2.99 -5.09 34.73
CA ASP A 137 -4.14 -4.72 35.57
C ASP A 137 -5.13 -3.75 34.93
N SER A 138 -4.71 -2.98 33.93
CA SER A 138 -5.52 -1.83 33.48
C SER A 138 -6.69 -2.20 32.56
N ASN A 139 -6.76 -3.41 32.00
CA ASN A 139 -7.59 -3.62 30.80
C ASN A 139 -8.12 -5.05 30.52
N GLU A 140 -8.42 -5.91 31.51
CA GLU A 140 -9.16 -7.15 31.20
C GLU A 140 -10.52 -6.86 30.52
N LYS A 141 -11.24 -5.84 31.02
CA LYS A 141 -12.50 -5.37 30.40
C LYS A 141 -12.29 -4.87 28.97
N ASN A 142 -11.28 -4.05 28.72
CA ASN A 142 -11.05 -3.46 27.40
C ASN A 142 -10.44 -4.44 26.39
N LYS A 143 -9.63 -5.43 26.83
CA LYS A 143 -9.19 -6.55 25.97
C LYS A 143 -10.38 -7.36 25.49
N LYS A 144 -11.28 -7.74 26.41
CA LYS A 144 -12.48 -8.51 26.07
C LYS A 144 -13.38 -7.73 25.12
N LEU A 145 -13.57 -6.44 25.41
CA LEU A 145 -14.33 -5.52 24.58
C LEU A 145 -13.78 -5.46 23.14
N TYR A 146 -12.46 -5.27 22.98
CA TYR A 146 -11.79 -5.24 21.68
C TYR A 146 -11.99 -6.52 20.85
N PHE A 147 -11.78 -7.69 21.47
CA PHE A 147 -11.92 -8.99 20.81
C PHE A 147 -13.38 -9.35 20.51
N ASP A 148 -14.31 -8.94 21.37
CA ASP A 148 -15.75 -9.14 21.15
C ASP A 148 -16.27 -8.26 20.00
N TYR A 149 -15.79 -7.02 19.87
CA TYR A 149 -16.12 -6.14 18.74
C TYR A 149 -15.59 -6.65 17.39
N LEU A 150 -14.37 -7.20 17.36
CA LEU A 150 -13.81 -7.85 16.16
C LEU A 150 -14.64 -9.06 15.72
N LYS A 151 -15.22 -9.81 16.66
CA LYS A 151 -16.08 -10.98 16.37
C LYS A 151 -17.49 -10.61 15.92
N GLN A 152 -18.00 -9.45 16.32
CA GLN A 152 -19.37 -9.00 16.02
C GLN A 152 -19.48 -8.23 14.68
N GLY A 153 -18.40 -8.12 13.90
CA GLY A 153 -18.41 -7.39 12.63
C GLY A 153 -18.54 -5.88 12.79
N ILE A 154 -18.27 -5.35 13.99
CA ILE A 154 -18.33 -3.92 14.26
C ILE A 154 -17.09 -3.25 13.66
N THR A 155 -17.33 -2.41 12.66
CA THR A 155 -16.28 -1.80 11.83
C THR A 155 -15.68 -0.55 12.45
N SER A 156 -16.31 0.04 13.47
CA SER A 156 -15.84 1.23 14.15
C SER A 156 -16.27 1.28 15.62
N ILE A 157 -15.34 1.60 16.52
CA ILE A 157 -15.65 1.89 17.93
C ILE A 157 -14.87 3.09 18.44
N LYS A 158 -15.51 3.84 19.33
CA LYS A 158 -14.90 4.88 20.16
C LYS A 158 -14.95 4.47 21.62
N LEU A 159 -13.80 4.46 22.29
CA LEU A 159 -13.69 4.03 23.68
C LEU A 159 -12.65 4.87 24.44
N GLU A 160 -12.80 4.99 25.76
CA GLU A 160 -11.81 5.65 26.62
C GLU A 160 -10.98 4.60 27.35
N THR A 161 -9.66 4.69 27.23
CA THR A 161 -8.71 3.81 27.92
C THR A 161 -7.76 4.59 28.81
N GLN A 162 -7.05 3.85 29.65
CA GLN A 162 -5.96 4.36 30.45
C GLN A 162 -4.69 3.60 30.08
N PHE A 163 -3.60 4.35 29.96
CA PHE A 163 -2.28 3.84 29.67
C PHE A 163 -1.31 4.38 30.71
N THR A 164 -0.51 3.51 31.32
CA THR A 164 0.57 3.93 32.21
C THR A 164 1.88 3.83 31.45
N ASN A 165 2.56 4.96 31.28
CA ASN A 165 3.83 4.99 30.56
C ASN A 165 4.98 4.40 31.40
N PRO A 166 6.18 4.18 30.82
CA PRO A 166 7.33 3.63 31.55
C PRO A 166 7.78 4.44 32.77
N VAL A 167 7.43 5.73 32.84
CA VAL A 167 7.76 6.63 33.95
C VAL A 167 6.69 6.57 35.06
N GLY A 168 5.66 5.72 34.91
CA GLY A 168 4.58 5.55 35.89
C GLY A 168 3.46 6.59 35.78
N LYS A 169 3.46 7.46 34.77
CA LYS A 169 2.40 8.44 34.55
C LYS A 169 1.19 7.79 33.87
N THR A 170 0.01 7.94 34.48
CA THR A 170 -1.26 7.56 33.86
C THR A 170 -1.71 8.60 32.84
N ILE A 171 -2.08 8.12 31.66
CA ILE A 171 -2.52 8.88 30.50
C ILE A 171 -3.90 8.39 30.13
N TYR A 172 -4.85 9.31 30.00
CA TYR A 172 -6.20 9.00 29.56
C TYR A 172 -6.27 9.16 28.05
N LEU A 173 -6.74 8.13 27.37
CA LEU A 173 -6.82 8.07 25.91
C LEU A 173 -8.26 7.95 25.47
N GLN A 174 -8.60 8.62 24.38
CA GLN A 174 -9.79 8.37 23.60
C GLN A 174 -9.37 7.67 22.31
N ASP A 175 -9.70 6.39 22.21
CA ASP A 175 -9.35 5.53 21.08
C ASP A 175 -10.51 5.46 20.09
N ASN A 176 -10.22 5.72 18.82
CA ASN A 176 -11.12 5.43 17.70
C ASN A 176 -10.49 4.29 16.90
N VAL A 177 -11.18 3.16 16.83
CA VAL A 177 -10.68 1.91 16.26
C VAL A 177 -11.58 1.50 15.10
N HIS A 178 -10.97 1.12 13.99
CA HIS A 178 -11.66 0.60 12.81
C HIS A 178 -11.05 -0.71 12.34
N THR A 179 -11.90 -1.61 11.86
CA THR A 179 -11.50 -2.93 11.38
C THR A 179 -11.71 -3.00 9.87
N LEU A 180 -10.64 -3.34 9.14
CA LEU A 180 -10.68 -3.57 7.71
C LEU A 180 -10.81 -5.08 7.46
N LEU A 181 -11.84 -5.44 6.70
CA LEU A 181 -12.13 -6.82 6.34
C LEU A 181 -11.52 -7.17 4.98
N ASP A 182 -11.16 -8.44 4.78
CA ASP A 182 -10.81 -8.98 3.47
C ASP A 182 -12.05 -9.35 2.64
N GLU A 183 -11.84 -9.82 1.41
CA GLU A 183 -12.91 -10.27 0.50
C GLU A 183 -13.76 -11.44 1.06
N HIS A 184 -13.28 -12.11 2.11
CA HIS A 184 -13.94 -13.23 2.78
C HIS A 184 -14.63 -12.82 4.09
N GLY A 185 -14.62 -11.51 4.44
CA GLY A 185 -15.21 -11.00 5.67
C GLY A 185 -14.36 -11.21 6.92
N ASN A 186 -13.12 -11.68 6.79
CA ASN A 186 -12.20 -11.84 7.92
C ASN A 186 -11.44 -10.54 8.19
N VAL A 187 -11.00 -10.36 9.43
CA VAL A 187 -10.16 -9.22 9.81
C VAL A 187 -8.82 -9.28 9.08
N SER A 188 -8.59 -8.31 8.20
CA SER A 188 -7.34 -8.13 7.47
C SER A 188 -6.37 -7.22 8.24
N LYS A 189 -6.87 -6.08 8.71
CA LYS A 189 -6.09 -5.06 9.42
C LYS A 189 -6.97 -4.31 10.39
N ILE A 190 -6.38 -3.84 11.49
CA ILE A 190 -7.03 -2.95 12.45
C ILE A 190 -6.30 -1.62 12.38
N ILE A 191 -7.03 -0.51 12.28
CA ILE A 191 -6.46 0.83 12.24
C ILE A 191 -7.10 1.65 13.36
N GLY A 192 -6.38 2.64 13.87
CA GLY A 192 -6.98 3.51 14.86
C GLY A 192 -6.17 4.75 15.17
N SER A 193 -6.80 5.59 15.98
CA SER A 193 -6.20 6.78 16.55
C SER A 193 -6.42 6.81 18.06
N SER A 194 -5.44 7.32 18.79
CA SER A 194 -5.51 7.51 20.24
C SER A 194 -5.20 8.96 20.57
N LYS A 195 -6.21 9.66 21.08
CA LYS A 195 -6.12 11.06 21.49
C LYS A 195 -5.87 11.16 22.99
N ASP A 196 -4.85 11.90 23.39
CA ASP A 196 -4.60 12.20 24.80
C ASP A 196 -5.66 13.19 25.32
N ILE A 197 -6.47 12.74 26.26
CA ILE A 197 -7.55 13.50 26.92
C ILE A 197 -7.24 13.74 28.41
N THR A 198 -5.99 13.56 28.83
CA THR A 198 -5.55 13.68 30.23
C THR A 198 -5.86 15.06 30.79
N SER A 199 -5.59 16.13 30.03
CA SER A 199 -5.88 17.51 30.44
C SER A 199 -7.37 17.76 30.67
N ILE A 200 -8.23 17.16 29.84
CA ILE A 200 -9.69 17.25 29.94
C ILE A 200 -10.16 16.53 31.21
N LYS A 201 -9.75 15.28 31.42
CA LYS A 201 -10.12 14.50 32.61
C LYS A 201 -9.65 15.12 33.92
N LEU A 202 -8.45 15.71 33.93
CA LEU A 202 -7.95 16.42 35.11
C LEU A 202 -8.75 17.69 35.41
N SER A 203 -9.22 18.40 34.37
CA SER A 203 -10.04 19.60 34.52
C SER A 203 -11.44 19.27 35.03
N GLU A 204 -12.07 18.22 34.50
CA GLU A 204 -13.38 17.71 34.97
C GLU A 204 -13.35 17.32 36.46
N LYS A 205 -12.29 16.62 36.90
CA LYS A 205 -12.13 16.24 38.31
C LYS A 205 -12.00 17.43 39.24
N LYS A 206 -11.34 18.52 38.82
CA LYS A 206 -11.21 19.76 39.61
C LYS A 206 -12.56 20.47 39.75
N THR A 207 -13.30 20.61 38.66
CA THR A 207 -14.63 21.24 38.67
C THR A 207 -15.63 20.48 39.53
N ASN A 208 -15.62 19.13 39.47
CA ASN A 208 -16.51 18.31 40.28
C ASN A 208 -16.17 18.39 41.78
N ARG A 209 -14.89 18.49 42.15
CA ARG A 209 -14.50 18.69 43.56
C ARG A 209 -15.00 20.01 44.13
N ASN A 210 -14.87 21.12 43.41
CA ASN A 210 -15.32 22.43 43.88
C ASN A 210 -16.85 22.52 44.05
N LYS A 211 -17.62 21.85 43.18
CA LYS A 211 -19.08 21.76 43.31
C LYS A 211 -19.55 20.88 44.47
N SER A 212 -18.73 19.96 44.97
CA SER A 212 -19.04 19.13 46.14
C SER A 212 -18.59 19.75 47.46
N THR A 213 -17.91 20.91 47.44
CA THR A 213 -17.45 21.63 48.65
C THR A 213 -18.20 22.94 48.90
N THR A 214 -19.22 23.24 48.08
CA THR A 214 -20.16 24.36 48.24
C THR A 214 -21.55 23.78 48.47
#